data_AF-A0A846EB63-F1
#
_entry.id   AF-A0A846EB63-F1
#
_cell.length_a   1.000
_cell.length_b   1.000
_cell.length_c   1.000
_cell.angle_alpha   90.00
_cell.angle_beta   90.00
_cell.angle_gamma   90.00
#
_symmetry.space_group_name_H-M   'P 1'
#
loop_
_entity.id
_entity.type
_entity.pdbx_description
1 polymer ?
#
loop_
_entity_poly.entity_id
_entity_poly.type
_entity_poly.pdbx_seq_one_letter_code
_entity_poly.pdbx_strand_id
1 'polypeptide(L)'
;DRELLDSYQRIGGRNFSYEYIDPQLRPGLAQEFGVRSQTDIGNVYIEATPPENPEEEETAQPRRELVQNISRDRLAESRLSTTIERVRSDRAFVVYFLQGHGQRPLEAGQGGLSEAIGALGNRSYISQPLNLADRSEVPQDADVVVVAGPQRALFEPEVQALQQYLERGGSLFLMIDPGTDPGLDPLLREWGVRLDNRFAVDATGSGRLVGLGPAEPLITRYGDHPISRDFRDGYSFYPMARPLEVSAVPGVNEIPLLITADQSWAESNPQSQTLEFNPETDRQGPLLLGVALSRSIQNPEVQASPSPQASPSPEASPQASPTPEVSPEVSPSPEASPQASPTPEASPEVSPSPEASPTPIPSPSPEVEATPIRDARMVVIGNSEFAADGRFGRQLNGDVFLNSVAWLANTDAQNLSIRPREARNRRINLSIQEGRIIGWTAIAVIPLLGLIAAFLLWLRRR
;
A
#
# COMPACT_ATOMS: atom_id res chain seq x y z
N ASP A 1 18.10 4.33 -16.52
CA ASP A 1 17.52 5.67 -16.28
C ASP A 1 17.21 6.37 -17.58
N ARG A 2 18.20 6.67 -18.43
CA ARG A 2 17.95 7.30 -19.75
C ARG A 2 16.95 6.53 -20.63
N GLU A 3 17.12 5.22 -20.78
CA GLU A 3 16.18 4.39 -21.56
C GLU A 3 14.75 4.43 -21.02
N LEU A 4 14.60 4.53 -19.69
CA LEU A 4 13.30 4.66 -19.04
C LEU A 4 12.67 6.02 -19.41
N LEU A 5 13.41 7.11 -19.20
CA LEU A 5 12.93 8.46 -19.53
C LEU A 5 12.63 8.64 -21.03
N ASP A 6 13.43 8.04 -21.91
CA ASP A 6 13.17 8.00 -23.35
C ASP A 6 11.87 7.25 -23.70
N SER A 7 11.56 6.19 -22.95
CA SER A 7 10.28 5.48 -23.08
C SER A 7 9.11 6.39 -22.71
N TYR A 8 9.20 7.10 -21.57
CA TYR A 8 8.16 8.04 -21.14
C TYR A 8 8.01 9.22 -22.09
N GLN A 9 9.11 9.76 -22.63
CA GLN A 9 9.06 10.82 -23.65
C GLN A 9 8.41 10.32 -24.94
N ARG A 10 8.64 9.07 -25.34
CA ARG A 10 7.99 8.46 -26.51
C ARG A 10 6.48 8.27 -26.30
N ILE A 11 6.07 7.85 -25.11
CA ILE A 11 4.67 7.62 -24.76
C ILE A 11 3.93 8.95 -24.54
N GLY A 12 4.50 9.86 -23.75
CA GLY A 12 3.93 11.16 -23.40
C GLY A 12 4.00 12.19 -24.53
N GLY A 13 4.86 11.98 -25.53
CA GLY A 13 5.01 12.87 -26.67
C GLY A 13 5.38 14.30 -26.23
N ARG A 14 4.55 15.27 -26.60
CA ARG A 14 4.76 16.69 -26.22
C ARG A 14 4.45 16.98 -24.74
N ASN A 15 3.76 16.07 -24.06
CA ASN A 15 3.33 16.27 -22.67
C ASN A 15 4.37 15.82 -21.64
N PHE A 16 5.50 15.26 -22.07
CA PHE A 16 6.58 14.83 -21.20
C PHE A 16 7.92 15.15 -21.84
N SER A 17 8.76 15.89 -21.11
CA SER A 17 10.15 16.16 -21.49
C SER A 17 11.03 16.02 -20.26
N TYR A 18 12.32 15.78 -20.47
CA TYR A 18 13.28 15.68 -19.38
C TYR A 18 14.60 16.34 -19.80
N GLU A 19 15.30 16.90 -18.82
CA GLU A 19 16.66 17.42 -18.99
C GLU A 19 17.59 16.95 -17.87
N TYR A 20 18.88 16.83 -18.17
CA TYR A 20 19.91 16.62 -17.16
C TYR A 20 20.53 17.98 -16.82
N ILE A 21 20.46 18.36 -15.55
CA ILE A 21 21.00 19.62 -15.06
C ILE A 21 22.30 19.32 -14.31
N ASP A 22 23.39 19.96 -14.74
CA ASP A 22 24.61 20.04 -13.95
C ASP A 22 24.48 21.20 -12.95
N PRO A 23 24.41 20.94 -11.64
CA PRO A 23 24.20 21.97 -10.64
C PRO A 23 25.38 22.94 -10.51
N GLN A 24 26.58 22.57 -10.97
CA GLN A 24 27.74 23.46 -10.99
C GLN A 24 27.67 24.46 -12.16
N LEU A 25 27.09 24.04 -13.29
CA LEU A 25 26.93 24.89 -14.48
C LEU A 25 25.66 25.74 -14.41
N ARG A 26 24.62 25.32 -13.67
CA ARG A 26 23.38 26.09 -13.45
C ARG A 26 23.06 26.28 -11.96
N PRO A 27 23.86 27.05 -11.20
CA PRO A 27 23.68 27.20 -9.75
C PRO A 27 22.36 27.84 -9.34
N GLY A 28 21.80 28.77 -10.15
CA GLY A 28 20.51 29.38 -9.86
C GLY A 28 19.35 28.39 -9.90
N LEU A 29 19.33 27.52 -10.91
CA LEU A 29 18.34 26.45 -11.05
C LEU A 29 18.53 25.39 -9.96
N ALA A 30 19.79 25.03 -9.64
CA ALA A 30 20.10 24.13 -8.54
C ALA A 30 19.55 24.66 -7.20
N GLN A 31 19.71 25.97 -6.93
CA GLN A 31 19.18 26.62 -5.73
C GLN A 31 17.64 26.61 -5.70
N GLU A 32 17.00 26.84 -6.85
CA GLU A 32 15.54 26.79 -6.99
C GLU A 32 14.98 25.39 -6.71
N PHE A 33 15.70 24.34 -7.13
CA PHE A 33 15.37 22.95 -6.84
C PHE A 33 15.90 22.46 -5.48
N GLY A 34 16.45 23.36 -4.66
CA GLY A 34 16.90 23.05 -3.29
C GLY A 34 18.16 22.17 -3.21
N VAL A 35 18.95 22.07 -4.26
CA VAL A 35 20.22 21.34 -4.29
C VAL A 35 21.28 22.17 -3.57
N ARG A 36 21.57 21.82 -2.31
CA ARG A 36 22.47 22.59 -1.41
C ARG A 36 23.74 21.83 -1.04
N SER A 37 23.71 20.52 -1.17
CA SER A 37 24.78 19.61 -0.73
C SER A 37 25.12 18.58 -1.80
N GLN A 38 26.30 17.96 -1.67
CA GLN A 38 26.72 16.82 -2.47
C GLN A 38 25.72 15.66 -2.41
N THR A 39 24.95 15.57 -1.31
CA THR A 39 23.91 14.55 -1.10
C THR A 39 22.68 14.74 -1.98
N ASP A 40 22.43 15.95 -2.47
CA ASP A 40 21.26 16.29 -3.29
C ASP A 40 21.53 16.04 -4.78
N ILE A 41 22.81 15.82 -5.14
CA ILE A 41 23.20 15.42 -6.48
C ILE A 41 22.56 14.05 -6.78
N GLY A 42 21.96 13.94 -7.97
CA GLY A 42 21.21 12.76 -8.38
C GLY A 42 19.73 12.80 -7.99
N ASN A 43 19.20 13.87 -7.39
CA ASN A 43 17.75 14.01 -7.24
C ASN A 43 17.06 14.11 -8.61
N VAL A 44 16.01 13.31 -8.81
CA VAL A 44 15.12 13.35 -9.95
C VAL A 44 13.81 13.98 -9.51
N TYR A 45 13.43 15.09 -10.13
CA TYR A 45 12.17 15.79 -9.89
C TYR A 45 11.24 15.65 -11.10
N ILE A 46 9.94 15.68 -10.83
CA ILE A 46 8.92 15.91 -11.85
C ILE A 46 8.34 17.30 -11.63
N GLU A 47 8.20 18.05 -12.71
CA GLU A 47 7.53 19.34 -12.75
C GLU A 47 6.31 19.24 -13.66
N ALA A 48 5.13 19.63 -13.16
CA ALA A 48 3.95 19.86 -13.98
C ALA A 48 3.80 21.36 -14.24
N THR A 49 3.94 21.73 -15.51
CA THR A 49 3.62 23.07 -15.99
C THR A 49 2.09 23.20 -16.10
N PRO A 50 1.49 24.28 -15.57
CA PRO A 50 0.06 24.55 -15.78
C PRO A 50 -0.26 24.68 -17.28
N PRO A 51 -1.51 24.37 -17.70
CA PRO A 51 -1.91 24.51 -19.10
C PRO A 51 -1.78 25.96 -19.59
N GLU A 52 -1.41 26.13 -20.87
CA GLU A 52 -1.25 27.43 -21.58
C GLU A 52 -2.59 28.17 -21.81
N ASN A 53 -3.52 28.16 -20.85
CA ASN A 53 -4.80 28.84 -20.99
C ASN A 53 -4.66 30.33 -20.62
N PRO A 54 -4.99 31.28 -21.52
CA PRO A 54 -4.74 32.72 -21.30
C PRO A 54 -5.59 33.38 -20.21
N GLU A 55 -6.56 32.68 -19.62
CA GLU A 55 -7.52 33.26 -18.65
C GLU A 55 -7.09 33.09 -17.18
N GLU A 56 -6.06 32.27 -16.90
CA GLU A 56 -5.57 31.98 -15.53
C GLU A 56 -4.09 32.40 -15.33
N GLU A 57 -3.59 33.34 -16.14
CA GLU A 57 -2.17 33.71 -16.28
C GLU A 57 -1.55 34.49 -15.08
N GLU A 58 -2.30 34.72 -14.01
CA GLU A 58 -1.86 35.42 -12.79
C GLU A 58 -0.69 34.83 -11.99
N THR A 59 -0.85 33.55 -11.59
CA THR A 59 -0.29 33.08 -10.31
C THR A 59 0.02 31.57 -10.25
N ALA A 60 -0.19 30.82 -11.32
CA ALA A 60 0.03 29.38 -11.31
C ALA A 60 1.54 29.04 -11.35
N GLN A 61 2.12 28.77 -10.18
CA GLN A 61 3.48 28.24 -10.10
C GLN A 61 3.51 26.78 -10.56
N PRO A 62 4.61 26.33 -11.22
CA PRO A 62 4.76 24.93 -11.59
C PRO A 62 4.74 24.04 -10.35
N ARG A 63 3.96 22.95 -10.39
CA ARG A 63 3.93 21.96 -9.30
C ARG A 63 5.14 21.04 -9.44
N ARG A 64 5.93 20.91 -8.38
CA ARG A 64 7.18 20.13 -8.40
C ARG A 64 7.16 19.06 -7.33
N GLU A 65 7.63 17.87 -7.67
CA GLU A 65 7.73 16.77 -6.73
C GLU A 65 9.01 15.95 -6.93
N LEU A 66 9.66 15.57 -5.83
CA LEU A 66 10.83 14.70 -5.84
C LEU A 66 10.39 13.24 -6.08
N VAL A 67 10.98 12.59 -7.08
CA VAL A 67 10.73 11.17 -7.39
C VAL A 67 11.64 10.27 -6.57
N GLN A 68 12.95 10.48 -6.68
CA GLN A 68 13.99 9.64 -6.08
C GLN A 68 15.36 10.31 -6.22
N ASN A 69 16.30 10.00 -5.32
CA ASN A 69 17.73 10.25 -5.54
C ASN A 69 18.39 9.03 -6.19
N ILE A 70 18.93 9.20 -7.41
CA ILE A 70 19.55 8.14 -8.20
C ILE A 70 21.04 7.94 -7.96
N SER A 71 21.65 8.68 -7.03
CA SER A 71 23.06 8.45 -6.66
C SER A 71 23.29 7.11 -5.98
N ARG A 72 22.21 6.46 -5.54
CA ARG A 72 22.28 5.19 -4.83
C ARG A 72 21.54 4.02 -5.51
N ASP A 73 20.42 4.26 -6.20
CA ASP A 73 19.67 3.25 -6.97
C ASP A 73 19.31 3.80 -8.35
N ARG A 74 19.08 2.92 -9.31
CA ARG A 74 18.47 3.32 -10.59
C ARG A 74 17.05 3.83 -10.38
N LEU A 75 16.63 4.74 -11.26
CA LEU A 75 15.29 5.29 -11.26
C LEU A 75 14.26 4.17 -11.46
N ALA A 76 13.35 4.02 -10.50
CA ALA A 76 12.28 3.03 -10.57
C ALA A 76 11.08 3.55 -11.37
N GLU A 77 10.63 2.78 -12.37
CA GLU A 77 9.45 3.08 -13.20
C GLU A 77 8.20 3.31 -12.35
N SER A 78 7.97 2.45 -11.35
CA SER A 78 6.80 2.57 -10.46
C SER A 78 6.76 3.92 -9.74
N ARG A 79 7.91 4.45 -9.31
CA ARG A 79 7.97 5.76 -8.65
C ARG A 79 7.69 6.88 -9.62
N LEU A 80 8.26 6.78 -10.83
CA LEU A 80 8.08 7.78 -11.86
C LEU A 80 6.61 7.88 -12.27
N SER A 81 5.95 6.75 -12.57
CA SER A 81 4.52 6.72 -12.90
C SER A 81 3.64 7.30 -11.79
N THR A 82 3.83 6.86 -10.54
CA THR A 82 3.02 7.34 -9.42
C THR A 82 3.21 8.84 -9.16
N THR A 83 4.43 9.36 -9.32
CA THR A 83 4.67 10.80 -9.17
C THR A 83 4.09 11.61 -10.34
N ILE A 84 4.10 11.09 -11.58
CA ILE A 84 3.42 11.75 -12.72
C ILE A 84 1.92 11.85 -12.46
N GLU A 85 1.30 10.77 -11.98
CA GLU A 85 -0.11 10.76 -11.65
C GLU A 85 -0.43 11.80 -10.57
N ARG A 86 0.35 11.82 -9.48
CA ARG A 86 0.15 12.74 -8.36
C ARG A 86 0.36 14.20 -8.74
N VAL A 87 1.37 14.52 -9.54
CA VAL A 87 1.62 15.92 -9.97
C VAL A 87 0.52 16.43 -10.92
N ARG A 88 -0.11 15.51 -11.68
CA ARG A 88 -1.22 15.81 -12.61
C ARG A 88 -2.59 15.79 -11.95
N SER A 89 -2.71 15.10 -10.83
CA SER A 89 -3.91 15.07 -10.02
C SER A 89 -4.15 16.45 -9.42
N ASP A 90 -5.29 17.07 -9.76
CA ASP A 90 -5.82 18.23 -9.03
C ASP A 90 -6.45 17.84 -7.68
N ARG A 91 -6.51 16.54 -7.38
CA ARG A 91 -6.97 16.03 -6.10
C ARG A 91 -5.88 16.27 -5.06
N ALA A 92 -6.10 17.29 -4.24
CA ALA A 92 -5.33 17.47 -3.03
C ALA A 92 -5.73 16.39 -2.02
N PHE A 93 -4.76 15.61 -1.53
CA PHE A 93 -5.03 14.57 -0.55
C PHE A 93 -5.30 15.21 0.82
N VAL A 94 -6.43 14.91 1.44
CA VAL A 94 -6.84 15.50 2.72
C VAL A 94 -6.48 14.57 3.88
N VAL A 95 -5.62 15.08 4.77
CA VAL A 95 -5.18 14.40 5.98
C VAL A 95 -5.84 15.06 7.19
N TYR A 96 -6.77 14.36 7.81
CA TYR A 96 -7.45 14.83 9.01
C TYR A 96 -6.68 14.41 10.27
N PHE A 97 -6.42 15.35 11.18
CA PHE A 97 -5.80 15.09 12.47
C PHE A 97 -6.86 15.14 13.57
N LEU A 98 -7.09 14.02 14.25
CA LEU A 98 -8.05 13.96 15.35
C LEU A 98 -7.60 14.85 16.52
N GLN A 99 -8.54 15.62 17.07
CA GLN A 99 -8.39 16.54 18.19
C GLN A 99 -9.50 16.29 19.23
N GLY A 100 -9.36 16.84 20.44
CA GLY A 100 -10.38 16.78 21.51
C GLY A 100 -10.08 15.84 22.69
N HIS A 101 -9.10 14.95 22.54
CA HIS A 101 -8.68 13.94 23.53
C HIS A 101 -7.25 14.12 24.04
N GLY A 102 -6.74 15.35 23.96
CA GLY A 102 -5.38 15.70 24.40
C GLY A 102 -4.27 15.31 23.43
N GLN A 103 -4.61 15.01 22.17
CA GLN A 103 -3.65 14.79 21.10
C GLN A 103 -2.67 15.96 20.95
N ARG A 104 -1.59 15.71 20.22
CA ARG A 104 -0.60 16.75 19.91
C ARG A 104 -1.23 17.94 19.19
N PRO A 105 -0.85 19.17 19.56
CA PRO A 105 -1.29 20.36 18.86
C PRO A 105 -0.71 20.39 17.44
N LEU A 106 -1.43 21.05 16.53
CA LEU A 106 -1.04 21.15 15.12
C LEU A 106 -0.11 22.34 14.87
N GLU A 107 -0.14 23.32 15.77
CA GLU A 107 0.66 24.52 15.72
C GLU A 107 2.09 24.29 16.22
N ALA A 108 2.97 25.24 15.91
CA ALA A 108 4.35 25.19 16.34
C ALA A 108 4.46 25.30 17.86
N GLY A 109 5.29 24.43 18.45
CA GLY A 109 5.53 24.46 19.89
C GLY A 109 6.12 23.16 20.41
N GLN A 110 6.44 23.14 21.70
CA GLN A 110 6.94 21.91 22.33
C GLN A 110 5.88 20.80 22.22
N GLY A 111 6.23 19.73 21.53
CA GLY A 111 5.34 18.58 21.31
C GLY A 111 4.30 18.76 20.20
N GLY A 112 4.31 19.89 19.47
CA GLY A 112 3.45 20.13 18.31
C GLY A 112 3.84 19.34 17.07
N LEU A 113 3.02 19.42 16.02
CA LEU A 113 3.19 18.71 14.74
C LEU A 113 3.42 19.66 13.56
N SER A 114 3.83 20.90 13.80
CA SER A 114 3.95 21.91 12.75
C SER A 114 4.98 21.54 11.67
N GLU A 115 6.10 20.90 12.05
CA GLU A 115 7.10 20.40 11.11
C GLU A 115 6.52 19.30 10.21
N ALA A 116 5.77 18.37 10.80
CA ALA A 116 5.12 17.27 10.09
C ALA A 116 4.06 17.80 9.11
N ILE A 117 3.22 18.73 9.55
CA ILE A 117 2.18 19.36 8.73
C ILE A 117 2.79 20.20 7.61
N GLY A 118 3.83 20.97 7.89
CA GLY A 118 4.57 21.72 6.88
C GLY A 118 5.17 20.79 5.82
N ALA A 119 5.73 19.67 6.23
CA ALA A 119 6.27 18.66 5.32
C ALA A 119 5.17 17.96 4.48
N LEU A 120 3.97 17.76 5.04
CA LEU A 120 2.80 17.29 4.29
C LEU A 120 2.35 18.33 3.25
N GLY A 121 2.27 19.61 3.63
CA GLY A 121 1.92 20.71 2.71
C GLY A 121 2.89 20.82 1.54
N ASN A 122 4.19 20.62 1.78
CA ASN A 122 5.22 20.57 0.73
C ASN A 122 5.07 19.40 -0.24
N ARG A 123 4.27 18.37 0.12
CA ARG A 123 3.92 17.23 -0.72
C ARG A 123 2.46 17.29 -1.20
N SER A 124 1.87 18.49 -1.20
CA SER A 124 0.51 18.77 -1.67
C SER A 124 -0.61 18.05 -0.90
N TYR A 125 -0.34 17.63 0.34
CA TYR A 125 -1.39 17.19 1.27
C TYR A 125 -2.01 18.40 1.97
N ILE A 126 -3.33 18.41 2.10
CA ILE A 126 -4.07 19.39 2.90
C ILE A 126 -4.29 18.78 4.29
N SER A 127 -3.71 19.39 5.31
CA SER A 127 -3.95 18.96 6.70
C SER A 127 -5.12 19.73 7.31
N GLN A 128 -6.06 19.03 7.95
CA GLN A 128 -7.20 19.64 8.64
C GLN A 128 -7.40 19.06 10.05
N PRO A 129 -7.82 19.85 11.04
CA PRO A 129 -8.24 19.30 12.32
C PRO A 129 -9.58 18.57 12.18
N LEU A 130 -9.76 17.49 12.94
CA LEU A 130 -11.01 16.74 13.06
C LEU A 130 -11.38 16.60 14.53
N ASN A 131 -12.58 17.05 14.90
CA ASN A 131 -13.16 16.77 16.21
C ASN A 131 -14.44 15.95 16.02
N LEU A 132 -14.42 14.69 16.45
CA LEU A 132 -15.56 13.78 16.27
C LEU A 132 -16.70 14.06 17.25
N ALA A 133 -16.47 14.84 18.31
CA ALA A 133 -17.54 15.36 19.15
C ALA A 133 -18.39 16.41 18.42
N ASP A 134 -17.79 17.17 17.49
CA ASP A 134 -18.47 18.19 16.69
C ASP A 134 -19.03 17.60 15.39
N ARG A 135 -18.31 16.64 14.80
CA ARG A 135 -18.70 15.91 13.59
C ARG A 135 -18.85 14.43 13.93
N SER A 136 -20.08 13.94 14.02
CA SER A 136 -20.38 12.55 14.38
C SER A 136 -19.79 11.48 13.43
N GLU A 137 -19.24 11.90 12.28
CA GLU A 137 -18.65 11.01 11.28
C GLU A 137 -17.36 11.61 10.73
N VAL A 138 -16.46 10.74 10.26
CA VAL A 138 -15.28 11.14 9.48
C VAL A 138 -15.74 11.72 8.13
N PRO A 139 -15.25 12.91 7.72
CA PRO A 139 -15.60 13.53 6.44
C PRO A 139 -15.35 12.62 5.23
N GLN A 140 -16.20 12.71 4.20
CA GLN A 140 -16.11 11.85 3.01
C GLN A 140 -14.90 12.14 2.13
N ASP A 141 -14.34 13.35 2.22
CA ASP A 141 -13.12 13.78 1.54
C ASP A 141 -11.84 13.37 2.30
N ALA A 142 -11.96 12.71 3.46
CA ALA A 142 -10.81 12.25 4.23
C ALA A 142 -10.08 11.08 3.55
N ASP A 143 -8.88 11.33 3.05
CA ASP A 143 -8.01 10.28 2.52
C ASP A 143 -7.26 9.55 3.64
N VAL A 144 -6.88 10.27 4.70
CA VAL A 144 -6.23 9.69 5.90
C VAL A 144 -6.74 10.37 7.15
N VAL A 145 -6.99 9.61 8.21
CA VAL A 145 -7.19 10.15 9.57
C VAL A 145 -6.01 9.76 10.47
N VAL A 146 -5.37 10.76 11.06
CA VAL A 146 -4.23 10.63 11.97
C VAL A 146 -4.69 10.85 13.41
N VAL A 147 -4.38 9.90 14.29
CA VAL A 147 -4.62 9.99 15.74
C VAL A 147 -3.26 10.05 16.43
N ALA A 148 -2.86 11.25 16.85
CA ALA A 148 -1.51 11.54 17.33
C ALA A 148 -1.44 11.72 18.85
N GLY A 149 -1.08 10.66 19.57
CA GLY A 149 -0.83 10.68 21.02
C GLY A 149 -2.06 11.05 21.87
N PRO A 150 -3.22 10.39 21.70
CA PRO A 150 -4.40 10.64 22.54
C PRO A 150 -4.06 10.38 24.02
N GLN A 151 -4.41 11.33 24.88
CA GLN A 151 -4.13 11.30 26.32
C GLN A 151 -5.34 10.83 27.13
N ARG A 152 -6.53 10.89 26.53
CA ARG A 152 -7.79 10.42 27.09
C ARG A 152 -8.46 9.44 26.13
N ALA A 153 -9.30 8.58 26.69
CA ALA A 153 -10.09 7.64 25.91
C ALA A 153 -11.06 8.37 24.98
N LEU A 154 -11.11 7.93 23.74
CA LEU A 154 -12.17 8.31 22.80
C LEU A 154 -13.51 7.75 23.29
N PHE A 155 -14.59 8.46 22.98
CA PHE A 155 -15.93 7.99 23.27
C PHE A 155 -16.33 6.88 22.30
N GLU A 156 -17.20 5.97 22.76
CA GLU A 156 -17.74 4.86 21.96
C GLU A 156 -18.26 5.30 20.57
N PRO A 157 -19.04 6.40 20.42
CA PRO A 157 -19.48 6.84 19.09
C PRO A 157 -18.34 7.27 18.16
N GLU A 158 -17.25 7.80 18.71
CA GLU A 158 -16.09 8.22 17.92
C GLU A 158 -15.28 7.01 17.45
N VAL A 159 -15.13 5.99 18.30
CA VAL A 159 -14.51 4.71 17.92
C VAL A 159 -15.34 4.05 16.81
N GLN A 160 -16.66 4.06 16.92
CA GLN A 160 -17.57 3.57 15.88
C GLN A 160 -17.43 4.36 14.57
N ALA A 161 -17.29 5.68 14.63
CA ALA A 161 -17.06 6.50 13.43
C ALA A 161 -15.74 6.13 12.72
N LEU A 162 -14.68 5.84 13.48
CA LEU A 162 -13.40 5.37 12.92
C LEU A 162 -13.51 3.95 12.34
N GLN A 163 -14.28 3.06 12.96
CA GLN A 163 -14.56 1.72 12.42
C GLN A 163 -15.31 1.81 11.10
N GLN A 164 -16.40 2.58 11.04
CA GLN A 164 -17.16 2.79 9.81
C GLN A 164 -16.32 3.43 8.70
N TYR A 165 -15.41 4.33 9.06
CA TYR A 165 -14.47 4.89 8.11
C TYR A 165 -13.56 3.81 7.49
N LEU A 166 -13.00 2.90 8.29
CA LEU A 166 -12.23 1.76 7.80
C LEU A 166 -13.08 0.78 6.98
N GLU A 167 -14.31 0.48 7.39
CA GLU A 167 -15.22 -0.41 6.67
C GLU A 167 -15.54 0.08 5.25
N ARG A 168 -15.52 1.39 5.03
CA ARG A 168 -15.69 2.02 3.71
C ARG A 168 -14.40 2.08 2.88
N GLY A 169 -13.30 1.50 3.36
CA GLY A 169 -11.99 1.52 2.71
C GLY A 169 -11.12 2.73 3.09
N GLY A 170 -11.41 3.39 4.22
CA GLY A 170 -10.60 4.49 4.74
C GLY A 170 -9.25 4.04 5.30
N SER A 171 -8.40 5.03 5.62
CA SER A 171 -7.03 4.82 6.06
C SER A 171 -6.71 5.51 7.40
N LEU A 172 -6.28 4.76 8.41
CA LEU A 172 -5.92 5.29 9.73
C LEU A 172 -4.42 5.29 10.00
N PHE A 173 -3.90 6.38 10.57
CA PHE A 173 -2.58 6.42 11.17
C PHE A 173 -2.68 6.64 12.68
N LEU A 174 -2.39 5.62 13.47
CA LEU A 174 -2.47 5.64 14.92
C LEU A 174 -1.07 5.75 15.52
N MET A 175 -0.79 6.82 16.25
CA MET A 175 0.45 7.01 17.01
C MET A 175 0.10 7.06 18.49
N ILE A 176 0.32 5.97 19.22
CA ILE A 176 -0.22 5.79 20.58
C ILE A 176 0.91 5.65 21.59
N ASP A 177 1.00 6.59 22.52
CA ASP A 177 2.04 6.63 23.55
C ASP A 177 1.76 5.62 24.70
N PRO A 178 2.79 5.18 25.44
CA PRO A 178 2.61 4.40 26.67
C PRO A 178 1.95 5.23 27.76
N GLY A 179 1.40 4.55 28.77
CA GLY A 179 0.79 5.22 29.93
C GLY A 179 -0.56 5.88 29.66
N THR A 180 -1.11 5.74 28.44
CA THR A 180 -2.46 6.16 28.09
C THR A 180 -3.32 4.96 27.68
N ASP A 181 -4.62 5.09 27.91
CA ASP A 181 -5.65 4.20 27.40
C ASP A 181 -6.57 5.03 26.48
N PRO A 182 -6.41 4.92 25.15
CA PRO A 182 -7.19 5.71 24.21
C PRO A 182 -8.59 5.13 23.95
N GLY A 183 -8.97 4.01 24.55
CA GLY A 183 -10.26 3.36 24.28
C GLY A 183 -10.37 2.77 22.86
N LEU A 184 -9.24 2.61 22.16
CA LEU A 184 -9.19 2.08 20.78
C LEU A 184 -9.14 0.55 20.71
N ASP A 185 -9.13 -0.14 21.85
CA ASP A 185 -9.06 -1.61 21.89
C ASP A 185 -10.16 -2.33 21.07
N PRO A 186 -11.42 -1.87 21.03
CA PRO A 186 -12.45 -2.50 20.19
C PRO A 186 -12.05 -2.50 18.71
N LEU A 187 -11.57 -1.35 18.21
CA LEU A 187 -11.11 -1.19 16.82
C LEU A 187 -9.83 -1.98 16.56
N LEU A 188 -8.83 -1.88 17.44
CA LEU A 188 -7.52 -2.53 17.23
C LEU A 188 -7.61 -4.06 17.24
N ARG A 189 -8.47 -4.64 18.09
CA ARG A 189 -8.67 -6.09 18.17
C ARG A 189 -9.22 -6.69 16.88
N GLU A 190 -10.09 -5.97 16.17
CA GLU A 190 -10.60 -6.40 14.86
C GLU A 190 -9.50 -6.48 13.80
N TRP A 191 -8.41 -5.74 13.99
CA TRP A 191 -7.24 -5.72 13.12
C TRP A 191 -6.09 -6.58 13.66
N GLY A 192 -6.31 -7.28 14.77
CA GLY A 192 -5.31 -8.16 15.37
C GLY A 192 -4.20 -7.42 16.12
N VAL A 193 -4.37 -6.14 16.44
CA VAL A 193 -3.38 -5.34 17.17
C VAL A 193 -3.77 -5.22 18.64
N ARG A 194 -2.79 -5.37 19.53
CA ARG A 194 -2.93 -5.11 20.97
C ARG A 194 -1.82 -4.19 21.44
N LEU A 195 -2.18 -3.19 22.25
CA LEU A 195 -1.23 -2.27 22.85
C LEU A 195 -0.62 -2.88 24.11
N ASP A 196 0.70 -2.85 24.22
CA ASP A 196 1.40 -3.20 25.46
C ASP A 196 1.46 -1.96 26.37
N ASN A 197 1.14 -2.07 27.66
CA ASN A 197 1.17 -0.92 28.60
C ASN A 197 2.57 -0.55 29.08
N ARG A 198 3.57 -1.35 28.71
CA ARG A 198 4.98 -1.13 29.00
C ARG A 198 5.62 -0.18 28.00
N PHE A 199 6.84 0.26 28.28
CA PHE A 199 7.66 1.00 27.32
C PHE A 199 8.91 0.22 26.96
N ALA A 200 9.42 0.44 25.76
CA ALA A 200 10.58 -0.24 25.24
C ALA A 200 11.87 0.41 25.75
N VAL A 201 12.79 -0.43 26.22
CA VAL A 201 14.13 -0.07 26.64
C VAL A 201 15.16 -0.68 25.71
N ASP A 202 16.12 0.14 25.28
CA ASP A 202 17.28 -0.27 24.49
C ASP A 202 18.45 -0.66 25.38
N ALA A 203 18.75 -1.96 25.40
CA ALA A 203 19.86 -2.53 26.14
C ALA A 203 21.19 -2.58 25.36
N THR A 204 21.18 -2.27 24.07
CA THR A 204 22.36 -2.46 23.21
C THR A 204 23.48 -1.47 23.54
N GLY A 205 23.11 -0.33 24.14
CA GLY A 205 24.02 0.79 24.35
C GLY A 205 24.32 1.60 23.07
N SER A 206 23.83 1.17 21.90
CA SER A 206 24.06 1.86 20.62
C SER A 206 23.47 3.26 20.62
N GLY A 207 22.28 3.43 21.20
CA GLY A 207 21.66 4.74 21.38
C GLY A 207 22.52 5.71 22.22
N ARG A 208 23.25 5.21 23.23
CA ARG A 208 24.12 6.04 24.07
C ARG A 208 25.29 6.65 23.29
N LEU A 209 25.77 5.96 22.25
CA LEU A 209 26.84 6.46 21.38
C LEU A 209 26.41 7.69 20.57
N VAL A 210 25.10 7.84 20.34
CA VAL A 210 24.50 8.98 19.63
C VAL A 210 23.71 9.90 20.57
N GLY A 211 23.94 9.79 21.89
CA GLY A 211 23.37 10.69 22.91
C GLY A 211 21.93 10.37 23.35
N LEU A 212 21.40 9.19 22.98
CA LEU A 212 20.05 8.75 23.37
C LEU A 212 20.08 8.02 24.71
N GLY A 213 18.98 8.16 25.46
CA GLY A 213 18.77 7.41 26.69
C GLY A 213 18.30 5.98 26.45
N PRO A 214 18.31 5.12 27.49
CA PRO A 214 17.81 3.74 27.39
C PRO A 214 16.31 3.67 27.04
N ALA A 215 15.51 4.67 27.41
CA ALA A 215 14.08 4.75 27.05
C ALA A 215 13.83 5.40 25.67
N GLU A 216 14.85 5.49 24.82
CA GLU A 216 14.74 6.01 23.45
C GLU A 216 15.30 4.96 22.46
N PRO A 217 14.54 3.86 22.22
CA PRO A 217 14.94 2.83 21.28
C PRO A 217 15.38 3.35 19.93
N LEU A 218 16.55 2.91 19.49
CA LEU A 218 17.07 3.14 18.16
C LEU A 218 16.68 1.96 17.25
N ILE A 219 16.00 2.28 16.15
CA ILE A 219 15.52 1.31 15.17
C ILE A 219 16.40 1.36 13.93
N THR A 220 16.97 0.20 13.62
CA THR A 220 17.73 -0.09 12.38
C THR A 220 17.18 -1.30 11.64
N ARG A 221 16.24 -2.04 12.25
CA ARG A 221 15.59 -3.20 11.67
C ARG A 221 14.17 -2.82 11.25
N TYR A 222 13.99 -2.66 9.96
CA TYR A 222 12.70 -2.35 9.36
C TYR A 222 12.11 -3.53 8.60
N GLY A 223 10.79 -3.61 8.57
CA GLY A 223 10.07 -4.57 7.74
C GLY A 223 10.22 -4.29 6.25
N ASP A 224 9.99 -5.31 5.42
CA ASP A 224 9.91 -5.15 3.96
C ASP A 224 8.53 -4.60 3.57
N HIS A 225 8.45 -3.27 3.44
CA HIS A 225 7.19 -2.56 3.19
C HIS A 225 7.43 -1.29 2.36
N PRO A 226 6.48 -0.82 1.51
CA PRO A 226 6.53 0.50 0.90
C PRO A 226 6.99 1.64 1.81
N ILE A 227 6.59 1.62 3.08
CA ILE A 227 6.93 2.66 4.06
C ILE A 227 8.44 2.70 4.35
N SER A 228 9.08 1.54 4.41
CA SER A 228 10.44 1.38 4.96
C SER A 228 11.47 0.86 3.96
N ARG A 229 11.07 0.44 2.75
CA ARG A 229 11.97 -0.19 1.75
C ARG A 229 13.19 0.65 1.39
N ASP A 230 13.09 1.97 1.54
CA ASP A 230 14.16 2.92 1.19
C ASP A 230 15.09 3.28 2.35
N PHE A 231 14.80 2.81 3.55
CA PHE A 231 15.53 3.22 4.75
C PHE A 231 16.96 2.68 4.78
N ARG A 232 17.24 1.57 4.09
CA ARG A 232 18.59 0.98 3.96
C ARG A 232 19.28 0.86 5.33
N ASP A 233 20.47 1.43 5.48
CA ASP A 233 21.27 1.46 6.72
C ASP A 233 20.98 2.69 7.61
N GLY A 234 19.90 3.43 7.31
CA GLY A 234 19.46 4.55 8.13
C GLY A 234 18.82 4.07 9.44
N TYR A 235 18.51 5.04 10.31
CA TYR A 235 17.90 4.76 11.60
C TYR A 235 16.87 5.82 11.99
N SER A 236 15.95 5.43 12.86
CA SER A 236 14.96 6.28 13.52
C SER A 236 14.97 5.96 15.01
N PHE A 237 14.38 6.83 15.83
CA PHE A 237 14.35 6.62 17.27
C PHE A 237 13.03 7.08 17.87
N TYR A 238 12.59 6.36 18.90
CA TYR A 238 11.23 6.45 19.41
C TYR A 238 11.24 6.61 20.94
N PRO A 239 11.35 7.85 21.45
CA PRO A 239 11.40 8.11 22.88
C PRO A 239 10.11 7.66 23.55
N MET A 240 10.23 6.90 24.65
CA MET A 240 9.09 6.38 25.39
C MET A 240 8.10 5.64 24.46
N ALA A 241 8.59 4.75 23.61
CA ALA A 241 7.72 3.95 22.76
C ALA A 241 7.11 2.78 23.52
N ARG A 242 5.83 2.50 23.32
CA ARG A 242 5.20 1.26 23.77
C ARG A 242 5.33 0.17 22.71
N PRO A 243 5.55 -1.09 23.12
CA PRO A 243 5.44 -2.20 22.19
C PRO A 243 4.01 -2.47 21.72
N LEU A 244 3.90 -3.14 20.58
CA LEU A 244 2.68 -3.66 20.00
C LEU A 244 2.77 -5.19 19.96
N GLU A 245 1.62 -5.82 20.08
CA GLU A 245 1.44 -7.24 19.79
C GLU A 245 0.48 -7.40 18.62
N VAL A 246 0.79 -8.36 17.75
CA VAL A 246 0.01 -8.65 16.55
C VAL A 246 -0.41 -10.11 16.55
N SER A 247 -1.66 -10.37 16.17
CA SER A 247 -2.25 -11.69 16.01
C SER A 247 -2.89 -11.78 14.63
N ALA A 248 -2.73 -12.92 13.97
CA ALA A 248 -3.29 -13.12 12.64
C ALA A 248 -4.83 -13.04 12.68
N VAL A 249 -5.40 -12.19 11.83
CA VAL A 249 -6.85 -12.06 11.62
C VAL A 249 -7.16 -12.41 10.16
N PRO A 250 -8.13 -13.30 9.88
CA PRO A 250 -8.50 -13.62 8.51
C PRO A 250 -8.87 -12.38 7.69
N GLY A 251 -8.25 -12.24 6.51
CA GLY A 251 -8.50 -11.11 5.60
C GLY A 251 -7.73 -9.83 5.94
N VAL A 252 -7.00 -9.78 7.06
CA VAL A 252 -6.04 -8.73 7.37
C VAL A 252 -4.64 -9.21 6.99
N ASN A 253 -3.89 -8.37 6.30
CA ASN A 253 -2.47 -8.57 6.03
C ASN A 253 -1.66 -7.61 6.90
N GLU A 254 -0.90 -8.15 7.84
CA GLU A 254 -0.04 -7.42 8.76
C GLU A 254 1.45 -7.50 8.38
N ILE A 255 2.13 -6.36 8.36
CA ILE A 255 3.56 -6.26 8.08
C ILE A 255 4.23 -5.47 9.23
N PRO A 256 5.01 -6.15 10.10
CA PRO A 256 5.83 -5.50 11.12
C PRO A 256 6.77 -4.45 10.50
N LEU A 257 6.77 -3.20 10.98
CA LEU A 257 7.55 -2.11 10.40
C LEU A 257 8.78 -1.72 11.23
N LEU A 258 8.61 -1.54 12.54
CA LEU A 258 9.63 -0.97 13.42
C LEU A 258 9.99 -2.02 14.48
N ILE A 259 11.16 -2.64 14.36
CA ILE A 259 11.55 -3.77 15.22
C ILE A 259 12.80 -3.37 16.02
N THR A 260 12.72 -3.50 17.33
CA THR A 260 13.87 -3.21 18.21
C THR A 260 14.94 -4.30 18.09
N ALA A 261 16.13 -4.03 18.63
CA ALA A 261 17.17 -5.03 18.76
C ALA A 261 16.77 -6.18 19.71
N ASP A 262 17.35 -7.36 19.51
CA ASP A 262 17.02 -8.57 20.27
C ASP A 262 17.34 -8.44 21.77
N GLN A 263 18.24 -7.51 22.14
CA GLN A 263 18.60 -7.25 23.54
C GLN A 263 17.63 -6.28 24.25
N SER A 264 16.72 -5.63 23.54
CA SER A 264 15.72 -4.74 24.15
C SER A 264 14.75 -5.50 25.06
N TRP A 265 14.03 -4.77 25.91
CA TRP A 265 12.91 -5.33 26.68
C TRP A 265 11.80 -4.30 26.87
N ALA A 266 10.59 -4.78 27.14
CA ALA A 266 9.46 -3.97 27.55
C ALA A 266 9.49 -3.84 29.08
N GLU A 267 9.77 -2.64 29.57
CA GLU A 267 9.87 -2.31 30.99
C GLU A 267 8.49 -2.09 31.60
N SER A 268 8.24 -2.80 32.69
CA SER A 268 6.99 -2.78 33.45
C SER A 268 6.95 -1.73 34.56
N ASN A 269 8.10 -1.27 35.03
CA ASN A 269 8.22 -0.30 36.11
C ASN A 269 8.92 1.01 35.66
N PRO A 270 8.17 1.99 35.12
CA PRO A 270 8.74 3.26 34.68
C PRO A 270 9.31 4.13 35.80
N GLN A 271 9.02 3.81 37.07
CA GLN A 271 9.45 4.58 38.23
C GLN A 271 10.77 4.07 38.82
N SER A 272 11.29 2.95 38.32
CA SER A 272 12.57 2.42 38.77
C SER A 272 13.71 3.39 38.42
N GLN A 273 14.57 3.69 39.41
CA GLN A 273 15.74 4.54 39.21
C GLN A 273 16.82 3.84 38.34
N THR A 274 16.78 2.52 38.28
CA THR A 274 17.66 1.67 37.49
C THR A 274 16.81 0.79 36.57
N LEU A 275 16.94 1.01 35.26
CA LEU A 275 16.30 0.17 34.25
C LEU A 275 17.13 -1.11 34.11
N GLU A 276 16.66 -2.17 34.78
CA GLU A 276 17.26 -3.51 34.74
C GLU A 276 16.18 -4.51 34.37
N PHE A 277 16.49 -5.41 33.43
CA PHE A 277 15.54 -6.40 32.96
C PHE A 277 15.12 -7.37 34.07
N ASN A 278 13.82 -7.44 34.33
CA ASN A 278 13.20 -8.41 35.23
C ASN A 278 12.41 -9.49 34.43
N PRO A 279 12.88 -10.75 34.39
CA PRO A 279 12.22 -11.80 33.62
C PRO A 279 10.81 -12.17 34.12
N GLU A 280 10.42 -11.78 35.34
CA GLU A 280 9.09 -12.08 35.88
C GLU A 280 8.01 -11.10 35.40
N THR A 281 8.38 -9.85 35.12
CA THR A 281 7.43 -8.76 34.82
C THR A 281 7.66 -8.11 33.45
N ASP A 282 8.90 -8.11 32.99
CA ASP A 282 9.28 -7.55 31.70
C ASP A 282 9.15 -8.57 30.59
N ARG A 283 9.07 -8.05 29.36
CA ARG A 283 9.06 -8.89 28.16
C ARG A 283 10.31 -8.66 27.37
N GLN A 284 11.08 -9.73 27.19
CA GLN A 284 12.27 -9.70 26.35
C GLN A 284 11.90 -9.39 24.89
N GLY A 285 12.76 -8.63 24.22
CA GLY A 285 12.67 -8.35 22.80
C GLY A 285 13.07 -9.54 21.90
N PRO A 286 13.07 -9.33 20.58
CA PRO A 286 12.76 -8.08 19.89
C PRO A 286 11.29 -7.67 20.07
N LEU A 287 11.07 -6.36 20.15
CA LEU A 287 9.77 -5.73 20.34
C LEU A 287 9.34 -5.09 19.03
N LEU A 288 8.06 -5.22 18.72
CA LEU A 288 7.44 -4.50 17.62
C LEU A 288 6.97 -3.14 18.12
N LEU A 289 7.44 -2.04 17.53
CA LEU A 289 6.99 -0.68 17.85
C LEU A 289 6.04 -0.11 16.81
N GLY A 290 5.96 -0.70 15.62
CA GLY A 290 5.07 -0.24 14.58
C GLY A 290 4.73 -1.30 13.55
N VAL A 291 3.53 -1.25 12.99
CA VAL A 291 2.98 -2.24 12.04
C VAL A 291 2.12 -1.53 10.98
N ALA A 292 2.18 -2.02 9.74
CA ALA A 292 1.24 -1.67 8.68
C ALA A 292 0.25 -2.82 8.48
N LEU A 293 -1.04 -2.50 8.32
CA LEU A 293 -2.11 -3.46 8.10
C LEU A 293 -2.97 -3.04 6.92
N SER A 294 -3.43 -4.00 6.14
CA SER A 294 -4.37 -3.78 5.03
C SER A 294 -5.44 -4.86 4.99
N ARG A 295 -6.67 -4.49 4.63
CA ARG A 295 -7.80 -5.40 4.42
C ARG A 295 -8.53 -5.01 3.14
N SER A 296 -8.66 -5.94 2.19
CA SER A 296 -9.44 -5.68 0.98
C SER A 296 -10.93 -5.69 1.29
N ILE A 297 -11.62 -4.60 0.96
CA ILE A 297 -13.07 -4.46 1.14
C ILE A 297 -13.74 -4.76 -0.20
N GLN A 298 -14.54 -5.82 -0.26
CA GLN A 298 -15.46 -6.04 -1.37
C GLN A 298 -16.71 -5.19 -1.10
N ASN A 299 -16.97 -4.18 -1.92
CA ASN A 299 -18.12 -3.31 -1.72
C ASN A 299 -19.43 -4.11 -1.88
N PRO A 300 -20.32 -4.20 -0.87
CA PRO A 300 -21.54 -5.02 -0.96
C PRO A 300 -22.65 -4.43 -1.86
N GLU A 301 -22.51 -3.20 -2.38
CA GLU A 301 -23.62 -2.44 -2.97
C GLU A 301 -24.12 -2.85 -4.36
N VAL A 302 -23.76 -4.03 -4.89
CA VAL A 302 -24.43 -4.60 -6.07
C VAL A 302 -24.73 -6.09 -5.87
N GLN A 303 -25.48 -6.42 -4.81
CA GLN A 303 -26.24 -7.67 -4.81
C GLN A 303 -27.53 -7.49 -5.60
N ALA A 304 -27.46 -7.90 -6.87
CA ALA A 304 -28.54 -8.41 -7.72
C ALA A 304 -29.95 -7.80 -7.52
N SER A 305 -30.31 -6.87 -8.41
CA SER A 305 -31.71 -6.79 -8.83
C SER A 305 -32.08 -8.12 -9.52
N PRO A 306 -33.15 -8.82 -9.13
CA PRO A 306 -33.53 -10.07 -9.79
C PRO A 306 -33.94 -9.75 -11.23
N SER A 307 -33.26 -10.36 -12.19
CA SER A 307 -33.67 -10.33 -13.59
C SER A 307 -35.03 -11.04 -13.75
N PRO A 308 -35.91 -10.56 -14.65
CA PRO A 308 -37.26 -11.12 -14.80
C PRO A 308 -37.19 -12.58 -15.27
N GLN A 309 -37.93 -13.46 -14.60
CA GLN A 309 -38.09 -14.86 -14.97
C GLN A 309 -38.54 -14.99 -16.44
N ALA A 310 -37.73 -15.66 -17.26
CA ALA A 310 -38.16 -16.16 -18.54
C ALA A 310 -39.17 -17.31 -18.35
N SER A 311 -40.35 -17.19 -18.95
CA SER A 311 -41.31 -18.31 -19.12
C SER A 311 -40.66 -19.49 -19.85
N PRO A 312 -40.94 -20.75 -19.47
CA PRO A 312 -40.45 -21.89 -20.22
C PRO A 312 -41.27 -22.08 -21.51
N SER A 313 -40.58 -22.24 -22.64
CA SER A 313 -41.14 -22.83 -23.87
C SER A 313 -41.03 -24.36 -23.81
N PRO A 314 -41.96 -25.10 -24.45
CA PRO A 314 -42.24 -26.49 -24.09
C PRO A 314 -41.28 -27.49 -24.75
N GLU A 315 -41.03 -28.55 -24.00
CA GLU A 315 -40.22 -29.72 -24.34
C GLU A 315 -41.02 -30.69 -25.23
N ALA A 316 -40.39 -31.18 -26.30
CA ALA A 316 -40.95 -32.19 -27.18
C ALA A 316 -41.02 -33.55 -26.47
N SER A 317 -42.17 -34.24 -26.55
CA SER A 317 -42.34 -35.63 -26.12
C SER A 317 -42.69 -36.53 -27.32
N PRO A 318 -42.16 -37.77 -27.40
CA PRO A 318 -42.43 -38.72 -28.47
C PRO A 318 -43.67 -39.60 -28.22
N GLN A 319 -44.14 -40.22 -29.30
CA GLN A 319 -45.35 -41.04 -29.49
C GLN A 319 -45.46 -42.32 -28.63
N ALA A 320 -46.69 -42.71 -28.26
CA ALA A 320 -47.36 -43.97 -28.68
C ALA A 320 -48.82 -44.09 -28.18
N SER A 321 -49.70 -44.56 -29.08
CA SER A 321 -51.13 -44.97 -28.97
C SER A 321 -51.41 -46.13 -27.98
N PRO A 322 -52.67 -46.54 -27.64
CA PRO A 322 -53.92 -46.48 -28.44
C PRO A 322 -55.29 -46.14 -27.76
N THR A 323 -56.26 -45.86 -28.65
CA THR A 323 -57.75 -45.80 -28.63
C THR A 323 -58.42 -46.94 -27.83
N PRO A 324 -59.70 -46.89 -27.32
CA PRO A 324 -60.89 -46.32 -27.99
C PRO A 324 -62.05 -45.66 -27.17
N GLU A 325 -63.07 -45.22 -27.95
CA GLU A 325 -64.51 -45.06 -27.63
C GLU A 325 -64.95 -43.81 -26.79
N VAL A 326 -66.01 -43.03 -27.08
CA VAL A 326 -67.28 -43.18 -27.83
C VAL A 326 -67.76 -41.79 -28.35
N SER A 327 -68.58 -41.82 -29.41
CA SER A 327 -69.44 -40.74 -29.99
C SER A 327 -70.56 -40.26 -29.00
N PRO A 328 -71.48 -39.30 -29.28
CA PRO A 328 -72.08 -38.98 -30.60
C PRO A 328 -72.41 -37.50 -30.92
N GLU A 329 -72.75 -37.29 -32.21
CA GLU A 329 -73.83 -36.43 -32.77
C GLU A 329 -73.81 -34.90 -32.51
N VAL A 330 -74.00 -33.97 -33.46
CA VAL A 330 -74.84 -33.92 -34.68
C VAL A 330 -74.26 -32.91 -35.71
N SER A 331 -74.48 -33.24 -36.99
CA SER A 331 -74.54 -32.47 -38.25
C SER A 331 -75.27 -31.08 -38.21
N PRO A 332 -75.42 -30.31 -39.33
CA PRO A 332 -74.85 -30.49 -40.67
C PRO A 332 -74.23 -29.24 -41.35
N SER A 333 -73.50 -29.57 -42.42
CA SER A 333 -73.20 -28.82 -43.67
C SER A 333 -74.46 -28.16 -44.31
N PRO A 334 -74.37 -27.31 -45.38
CA PRO A 334 -73.69 -27.60 -46.66
C PRO A 334 -72.95 -26.35 -47.24
N GLU A 335 -72.26 -26.30 -48.39
CA GLU A 335 -72.32 -27.04 -49.64
C GLU A 335 -71.13 -26.59 -50.54
N ALA A 336 -70.60 -27.52 -51.36
CA ALA A 336 -70.13 -27.39 -52.76
C ALA A 336 -69.19 -26.21 -53.16
N SER A 337 -68.15 -26.31 -54.00
CA SER A 337 -67.67 -27.30 -54.97
C SER A 337 -66.39 -26.71 -55.64
N PRO A 338 -65.70 -27.41 -56.56
CA PRO A 338 -64.23 -27.42 -56.68
C PRO A 338 -63.70 -26.80 -57.99
N GLN A 339 -62.36 -26.78 -58.17
CA GLN A 339 -61.62 -27.13 -59.41
C GLN A 339 -60.12 -26.79 -59.25
N ALA A 340 -59.24 -27.80 -59.19
CA ALA A 340 -58.41 -28.37 -60.27
C ALA A 340 -57.17 -27.50 -60.62
N SER A 341 -55.94 -27.85 -60.16
CA SER A 341 -54.89 -28.68 -60.81
C SER A 341 -54.20 -28.01 -62.03
N PRO A 342 -52.93 -28.32 -62.41
CA PRO A 342 -52.05 -29.39 -61.93
C PRO A 342 -50.55 -29.00 -61.68
N THR A 343 -49.82 -29.92 -61.03
CA THR A 343 -48.35 -30.14 -61.04
C THR A 343 -47.95 -30.89 -62.34
N PRO A 344 -46.71 -30.80 -62.92
CA PRO A 344 -45.53 -31.60 -62.50
C PRO A 344 -44.16 -30.89 -62.70
N GLU A 345 -43.17 -31.06 -61.81
CA GLU A 345 -42.07 -32.05 -61.82
C GLU A 345 -40.92 -31.76 -62.84
N ALA A 346 -39.72 -31.42 -62.34
CA ALA A 346 -38.44 -31.84 -62.89
C ALA A 346 -37.26 -31.52 -61.93
N SER A 347 -36.31 -32.44 -61.91
CA SER A 347 -35.13 -32.61 -61.05
C SER A 347 -33.95 -31.64 -61.36
N PRO A 348 -32.85 -31.67 -60.57
CA PRO A 348 -31.95 -30.54 -60.32
C PRO A 348 -30.67 -30.53 -61.18
N GLU A 349 -29.96 -29.40 -61.25
CA GLU A 349 -28.47 -29.33 -61.18
C GLU A 349 -27.91 -27.89 -61.17
N VAL A 350 -27.19 -27.59 -60.08
CA VAL A 350 -25.96 -26.78 -59.88
C VAL A 350 -25.55 -25.66 -60.87
N SER A 351 -25.45 -24.41 -60.37
CA SER A 351 -24.33 -23.45 -60.65
C SER A 351 -24.45 -22.15 -59.80
N PRO A 352 -23.45 -21.25 -59.74
CA PRO A 352 -22.66 -20.94 -58.54
C PRO A 352 -23.04 -19.65 -57.80
N SER A 353 -22.46 -19.51 -56.59
CA SER A 353 -22.49 -18.34 -55.69
C SER A 353 -22.45 -16.96 -56.35
N PRO A 354 -23.17 -16.00 -55.74
CA PRO A 354 -22.68 -14.65 -55.56
C PRO A 354 -22.63 -14.22 -54.08
N GLU A 355 -21.56 -13.48 -53.78
CA GLU A 355 -21.41 -12.40 -52.80
C GLU A 355 -21.82 -12.64 -51.33
N ALA A 356 -20.77 -12.69 -50.49
CA ALA A 356 -20.89 -12.53 -49.05
C ALA A 356 -21.33 -11.09 -48.69
N SER A 357 -22.53 -10.96 -48.12
CA SER A 357 -22.95 -9.79 -47.35
C SER A 357 -22.13 -9.68 -46.05
N PRO A 358 -21.85 -8.46 -45.56
CA PRO A 358 -21.01 -8.25 -44.39
C PRO A 358 -21.68 -8.82 -43.14
N THR A 359 -20.91 -9.59 -42.39
CA THR A 359 -21.29 -10.13 -41.08
C THR A 359 -21.58 -8.96 -40.13
N PRO A 360 -22.69 -8.95 -39.37
CA PRO A 360 -22.88 -7.95 -38.33
C PRO A 360 -21.81 -8.14 -37.26
N ILE A 361 -21.09 -7.06 -36.97
CA ILE A 361 -20.15 -6.97 -35.85
C ILE A 361 -20.95 -7.28 -34.58
N PRO A 362 -20.53 -8.25 -33.73
CA PRO A 362 -21.20 -8.46 -32.47
C PRO A 362 -21.10 -7.19 -31.63
N SER A 363 -22.25 -6.67 -31.18
CA SER A 363 -22.31 -5.61 -30.17
C SER A 363 -21.43 -5.98 -28.99
N PRO A 364 -20.62 -5.04 -28.45
CA PRO A 364 -19.85 -5.32 -27.25
C PRO A 364 -20.82 -5.71 -26.14
N SER A 365 -20.58 -6.88 -25.53
CA SER A 365 -21.17 -7.23 -24.24
C SER A 365 -20.90 -6.08 -23.26
N PRO A 366 -21.85 -5.71 -22.40
CA PRO A 366 -21.59 -4.71 -21.38
C PRO A 366 -20.38 -5.18 -20.57
N GLU A 367 -19.29 -4.44 -20.70
CA GLU A 367 -18.11 -4.57 -19.88
C GLU A 367 -18.61 -4.38 -18.44
N VAL A 368 -18.59 -5.47 -17.67
CA VAL A 368 -18.84 -5.38 -16.22
C VAL A 368 -17.69 -4.55 -15.70
N GLU A 369 -17.92 -3.25 -15.50
CA GLU A 369 -17.02 -2.38 -14.74
C GLU A 369 -16.78 -3.09 -13.42
N ALA A 370 -15.58 -3.64 -13.24
CA ALA A 370 -15.18 -4.23 -11.98
C ALA A 370 -15.24 -3.12 -10.94
N THR A 371 -16.14 -3.25 -9.97
CA THR A 371 -16.24 -2.33 -8.83
C THR A 371 -14.83 -2.16 -8.24
N PRO A 372 -14.33 -0.92 -8.05
CA PRO A 372 -12.98 -0.74 -7.52
C PRO A 372 -12.92 -1.37 -6.13
N ILE A 373 -12.16 -2.46 -5.99
CA ILE A 373 -11.82 -3.02 -4.69
C ILE A 373 -11.00 -1.94 -3.98
N ARG A 374 -11.55 -1.38 -2.91
CA ARG A 374 -10.82 -0.44 -2.05
C ARG A 374 -10.21 -1.23 -0.89
N ASP A 375 -8.95 -0.95 -0.59
CA ASP A 375 -8.28 -1.53 0.58
C ASP A 375 -8.43 -0.59 1.77
N ALA A 376 -8.98 -1.06 2.88
CA ALA A 376 -8.83 -0.36 4.15
C ALA A 376 -7.40 -0.54 4.65
N ARG A 377 -6.77 0.54 5.14
CA ARG A 377 -5.38 0.50 5.61
C ARG A 377 -5.21 1.11 6.99
N MET A 378 -4.25 0.61 7.74
CA MET A 378 -3.91 1.11 9.05
C MET A 378 -2.41 1.06 9.27
N VAL A 379 -1.83 2.13 9.81
CA VAL A 379 -0.49 2.10 10.40
C VAL A 379 -0.65 2.38 11.90
N VAL A 380 -0.07 1.52 12.73
CA VAL A 380 -0.03 1.72 14.18
C VAL A 380 1.42 1.83 14.59
N ILE A 381 1.78 2.90 15.29
CA ILE A 381 3.09 3.11 15.91
C ILE A 381 2.87 3.40 17.39
N GLY A 382 3.59 2.69 18.25
CA GLY A 382 3.53 2.83 19.71
C GLY A 382 4.21 4.10 20.25
N ASN A 383 4.25 5.17 19.47
CA ASN A 383 4.89 6.42 19.84
C ASN A 383 4.40 7.55 18.92
N SER A 384 4.12 8.71 19.47
CA SER A 384 3.81 9.94 18.72
C SER A 384 4.95 10.95 18.74
N GLU A 385 5.90 10.80 19.67
CA GLU A 385 7.00 11.75 19.90
C GLU A 385 7.98 11.82 18.72
N PHE A 386 8.17 10.74 17.96
CA PHE A 386 9.03 10.76 16.76
C PHE A 386 8.58 11.80 15.71
N ALA A 387 7.28 12.09 15.64
CA ALA A 387 6.70 13.03 14.67
C ALA A 387 6.61 14.47 15.19
N ALA A 388 6.96 14.70 16.47
CA ALA A 388 6.86 16.01 17.10
C ALA A 388 7.95 16.99 16.63
N ASP A 389 7.65 18.28 16.74
CA ASP A 389 8.57 19.38 16.44
C ASP A 389 9.92 19.20 17.17
N GLY A 390 11.02 19.51 16.48
CA GLY A 390 12.39 19.30 16.96
C GLY A 390 12.88 17.84 16.92
N ARG A 391 11.98 16.86 16.67
CA ARG A 391 12.32 15.44 16.44
C ARG A 391 11.99 14.96 15.04
N PHE A 392 10.97 15.55 14.40
CA PHE A 392 10.53 15.17 13.06
C PHE A 392 11.67 15.20 12.04
N GLY A 393 12.42 16.30 11.98
CA GLY A 393 13.56 16.44 11.06
C GLY A 393 14.81 15.62 11.40
N ARG A 394 14.79 14.79 12.45
CA ARG A 394 15.96 14.01 12.87
C ARG A 394 15.96 12.63 12.21
N GLN A 395 17.04 12.34 11.48
CA GLN A 395 17.25 11.03 10.85
C GLN A 395 16.02 10.62 10.03
N LEU A 396 15.58 9.35 10.12
CA LEU A 396 14.43 8.85 9.36
C LEU A 396 13.06 9.10 10.02
N ASN A 397 12.96 9.87 11.11
CA ASN A 397 11.68 10.07 11.80
C ASN A 397 10.63 10.70 10.88
N GLY A 398 10.98 11.77 10.18
CA GLY A 398 10.12 12.42 9.20
C GLY A 398 9.79 11.51 8.02
N ASP A 399 10.73 10.69 7.55
CA ASP A 399 10.49 9.73 6.47
C ASP A 399 9.49 8.64 6.90
N VAL A 400 9.58 8.12 8.12
CA VAL A 400 8.60 7.17 8.67
C VAL A 400 7.21 7.76 8.65
N PHE A 401 7.05 9.00 9.13
CA PHE A 401 5.76 9.68 9.15
C PHE A 401 5.22 9.91 7.73
N LEU A 402 6.01 10.55 6.87
CA LEU A 402 5.57 10.95 5.53
C LEU A 402 5.31 9.74 4.63
N ASN A 403 6.11 8.67 4.75
CA ASN A 403 5.89 7.45 3.97
C ASN A 403 4.67 6.68 4.48
N SER A 404 4.38 6.74 5.79
CA SER A 404 3.14 6.17 6.35
C SER A 404 1.91 6.88 5.78
N VAL A 405 1.89 8.22 5.81
CA VAL A 405 0.79 9.01 5.22
C VAL A 405 0.67 8.76 3.71
N ALA A 406 1.80 8.74 2.99
CA ALA A 406 1.77 8.49 1.54
C ALA A 406 1.23 7.09 1.18
N TRP A 407 1.61 6.06 1.94
CA TRP A 407 1.09 4.71 1.73
C TRP A 407 -0.39 4.60 2.11
N LEU A 408 -0.82 5.29 3.15
CA LEU A 408 -2.22 5.34 3.59
C LEU A 408 -3.11 6.09 2.60
N ALA A 409 -2.64 7.21 2.04
CA ALA A 409 -3.39 8.01 1.09
C ALA A 409 -3.50 7.36 -0.30
N ASN A 410 -2.54 6.53 -0.68
CA ASN A 410 -2.48 5.96 -2.03
C ASN A 410 -3.21 4.61 -2.14
N THR A 411 -4.51 4.61 -1.86
CA THR A 411 -5.35 3.40 -1.78
C THR A 411 -5.61 2.77 -3.16
N ASP A 412 -5.59 3.59 -4.23
CA ASP A 412 -6.03 3.19 -5.57
C ASP A 412 -4.89 2.62 -6.47
N ALA A 413 -3.62 2.89 -6.17
CA ALA A 413 -2.50 2.56 -7.07
C ALA A 413 -2.12 1.06 -7.17
N GLN A 414 -2.77 0.16 -6.42
CA GLN A 414 -2.41 -1.28 -6.45
C GLN A 414 -3.13 -2.11 -7.52
N ASN A 415 -4.15 -1.58 -8.22
CA ASN A 415 -4.92 -2.35 -9.20
C ASN A 415 -4.53 -2.18 -10.68
N LEU A 416 -3.44 -1.49 -11.01
CA LEU A 416 -2.94 -1.36 -12.40
C LEU A 416 -1.52 -1.88 -12.63
N SER A 417 -1.00 -2.74 -11.74
CA SER A 417 0.27 -3.43 -11.98
C SER A 417 0.02 -4.92 -12.17
N ILE A 418 0.08 -5.35 -13.43
CA ILE A 418 0.43 -6.75 -13.73
C ILE A 418 1.74 -6.99 -13.00
N ARG A 419 1.73 -7.77 -11.90
CA ARG A 419 2.94 -8.07 -11.12
C ARG A 419 4.06 -8.48 -12.07
N PRO A 420 5.12 -7.68 -12.25
CA PRO A 420 6.36 -8.23 -12.78
C PRO A 420 6.77 -9.32 -11.78
N ARG A 421 7.12 -10.51 -12.28
CA ARG A 421 7.72 -11.53 -11.43
C ARG A 421 8.97 -10.92 -10.82
N GLU A 422 8.89 -10.46 -9.58
CA GLU A 422 10.06 -9.97 -8.87
C GLU A 422 11.12 -11.06 -8.96
N ALA A 423 12.32 -10.67 -9.38
CA ALA A 423 13.47 -11.56 -9.31
C ALA A 423 13.59 -11.94 -7.83
N ARG A 424 13.16 -13.17 -7.50
CA ARG A 424 13.22 -13.73 -6.15
C ARG A 424 14.65 -13.48 -5.67
N ASN A 425 14.80 -12.50 -4.78
CA ASN A 425 16.10 -12.06 -4.32
C ASN A 425 16.67 -13.20 -3.48
N ARG A 426 17.40 -14.11 -4.14
CA ARG A 426 18.08 -15.24 -3.51
C ARG A 426 19.33 -14.71 -2.82
N ARG A 427 19.15 -13.78 -1.88
CA ARG A 427 20.18 -13.49 -0.90
C ARG A 427 20.27 -14.72 -0.02
N ILE A 428 21.38 -15.42 -0.12
CA ILE A 428 21.67 -16.55 0.75
C ILE A 428 21.95 -15.93 2.13
N ASN A 429 20.97 -15.96 3.02
CA ASN A 429 21.15 -15.60 4.42
C ASN A 429 21.92 -16.73 5.09
N LEU A 430 23.25 -16.69 4.97
CA LEU A 430 24.13 -17.62 5.68
C LEU A 430 24.21 -17.20 7.15
N SER A 431 23.93 -18.13 8.06
CA SER A 431 24.26 -17.94 9.46
C SER A 431 25.78 -17.81 9.64
N ILE A 432 26.20 -17.16 10.74
CA ILE A 432 27.64 -17.01 11.08
C ILE A 432 28.33 -18.38 11.16
N GLN A 433 27.60 -19.44 11.55
CA GLN A 433 28.13 -20.80 11.58
C GLN A 433 28.29 -21.41 10.19
N GLU A 434 27.31 -21.26 9.31
CA GLU A 434 27.40 -21.75 7.92
C GLU A 434 28.52 -21.05 7.14
N GLY A 435 28.67 -19.74 7.31
CA GLY A 435 29.77 -18.98 6.72
C GLY A 435 31.15 -19.47 7.19
N ARG A 436 31.29 -19.80 8.48
CA ARG A 436 32.54 -20.37 9.02
C ARG A 436 32.84 -21.75 8.46
N ILE A 437 31.82 -22.62 8.35
CA ILE A 437 32.00 -23.97 7.80
C ILE A 437 32.47 -23.89 6.34
N ILE A 438 31.81 -23.06 5.52
CA ILE A 438 32.16 -22.84 4.11
C ILE A 438 33.60 -22.29 4.00
N GLY A 439 33.96 -21.31 4.85
CA GLY A 439 35.31 -20.75 4.89
C GLY A 439 36.38 -21.80 5.19
N TRP A 440 36.18 -22.64 6.21
CA TRP A 440 37.13 -23.70 6.56
C TRP A 440 37.20 -24.81 5.51
N THR A 441 36.10 -25.12 4.82
CA THR A 441 36.13 -26.10 3.71
C THR A 441 37.00 -25.61 2.56
N ALA A 442 36.88 -24.33 2.20
CA ALA A 442 37.69 -23.75 1.12
C ALA A 442 39.18 -23.67 1.48
N ILE A 443 39.52 -23.31 2.73
CA ILE A 443 40.92 -23.08 3.14
C ILE A 443 41.63 -24.37 3.54
N ALA A 444 40.95 -25.33 4.16
CA ALA A 444 41.61 -26.54 4.68
C ALA A 444 41.35 -27.77 3.83
N VAL A 445 40.10 -28.04 3.44
CA VAL A 445 39.71 -29.33 2.84
C VAL A 445 40.20 -29.43 1.40
N ILE A 446 40.00 -28.40 0.58
CA ILE A 446 40.41 -28.41 -0.83
C ILE A 446 41.95 -28.52 -0.97
N PRO A 447 42.77 -27.73 -0.26
CA PRO A 447 44.23 -27.88 -0.34
C PRO A 447 44.73 -29.22 0.17
N LEU A 448 44.13 -29.76 1.25
CA LEU A 448 44.51 -31.06 1.81
C LEU A 448 44.23 -32.19 0.81
N LEU A 449 43.08 -32.17 0.12
CA LEU A 449 42.79 -33.13 -0.95
C LEU A 449 43.81 -33.05 -2.09
N GLY A 450 44.22 -31.84 -2.46
CA GLY A 450 45.29 -31.63 -3.44
C GLY A 450 46.63 -32.23 -3.01
N LEU A 451 47.03 -32.03 -1.75
CA LEU A 451 48.26 -32.61 -1.19
C LEU A 451 48.20 -34.13 -1.12
N ILE A 452 47.06 -34.71 -0.71
CA ILE A 452 46.86 -36.16 -0.68
C ILE A 452 46.94 -36.73 -2.10
N ALA A 453 46.30 -36.11 -3.08
CA ALA A 453 46.37 -36.55 -4.47
C ALA A 453 47.81 -36.47 -5.01
N ALA A 454 48.54 -35.39 -4.73
CA ALA A 454 49.95 -35.25 -5.10
C ALA A 454 50.83 -36.33 -4.45
N PHE A 455 50.59 -36.63 -3.17
CA PHE A 455 51.30 -37.67 -2.44
C PHE A 455 51.02 -39.07 -2.98
N LEU A 456 49.76 -39.40 -3.28
CA LEU A 456 49.38 -40.67 -3.89
C LEU A 456 49.98 -40.84 -5.30
N LEU A 457 50.00 -39.78 -6.10
CA LEU A 457 50.64 -39.79 -7.42
C LEU A 457 52.16 -39.96 -7.31
N TRP A 458 52.79 -39.37 -6.31
CA TRP A 458 54.21 -39.57 -6.03
C TRP A 458 54.51 -41.02 -5.63
N LEU A 459 53.71 -41.63 -4.75
CA LEU A 459 53.84 -43.03 -4.37
C LEU A 459 53.64 -44.00 -5.54
N ARG A 460 52.77 -43.68 -6.50
CA ARG A 460 52.51 -44.52 -7.68
C ARG A 460 53.61 -44.41 -8.75
N ARG A 461 54.36 -43.30 -8.77
CA ARG A 461 55.47 -43.07 -9.71
C ARG A 461 56.82 -43.60 -9.21
N ARG A 462 56.90 -43.96 -7.93
CA ARG A 462 58.06 -44.58 -7.30
C ARG A 462 57.91 -46.09 -7.30
#